data_AF-A0A2E0L3E7-F1
#
_entry.id   AF-A0A2E0L3E7-F1
#
_cell.length_a   1.000
_cell.length_b   1.000
_cell.length_c   1.000
_cell.angle_alpha   90.00
_cell.angle_beta   90.00
_cell.angle_gamma   90.00
#
_symmetry.space_group_name_H-M   'P 1'
#
loop_
_entity.id
_entity.type
_entity.pdbx_description
1 polymer ?
#
loop_
_entity_poly.entity_id
_entity_poly.type
_entity_poly.pdbx_seq_one_letter_code
_entity_poly.pdbx_strand_id
1 'polypeptide(L)'
;MRGRIVSYIIIFIGAWLRIHAQVQDVRLEPDEAWFSTFARAAALNGDWWLPGPLDKPPLAIYLNALAQALVGDSEFGARLASTIAGILLIPVMIAVTQAWYRDTPRQKTAIALLTGILTALSPFAIVFSATAYTDSLMLLTMTVALWQAGRNHWGWAGFWLVISIASKPQGIFYLPLVLALGWAAGELSARRVLRLSVGFGITGALLLIWDFTRPGTSVFALAAVHNDPTRLIRANEMVPRLHSWLEQSGLLLGPGWLTLTLVVISVFAVILGVIRQPRQRNTFIDVMLLNFVVAFALIHGLLAFNTFDRYLLPLLPPLILLAARAMVAFSPSRRVAGWVSLTASLVLLPTAFNASDYRTPLSSERQQYTGIDDVAAFLNTQPVATVIYDHWLGWELGYYLGQWHDKRVVYYPDPQTLVRDALRLCEIGPRYFPVPTNQSSHRWLEALQQARFQAEIAFDNGQYVIYRLTPPWQHVDDYSG
;
A
#
# COMPACT_ATOMS: atom_id res chain seq x y z
N MET A 1 26.80 19.72 -14.43
CA MET A 1 25.69 20.67 -14.17
C MET A 1 24.37 20.23 -14.82
N ARG A 2 24.28 20.08 -16.16
CA ARG A 2 23.02 19.72 -16.86
C ARG A 2 22.29 18.47 -16.32
N GLY A 3 22.98 17.37 -16.04
CA GLY A 3 22.33 16.15 -15.52
C GLY A 3 21.70 16.29 -14.13
N ARG A 4 22.25 17.16 -13.27
CA ARG A 4 21.66 17.45 -11.95
C ARG A 4 20.36 18.23 -12.07
N ILE A 5 20.33 19.24 -12.96
CA ILE A 5 19.12 20.02 -13.24
C ILE A 5 17.98 19.11 -13.72
N VAL A 6 18.27 18.18 -14.65
CA VAL A 6 17.25 17.23 -15.13
C VAL A 6 16.77 16.32 -14.01
N SER A 7 17.66 15.85 -13.13
CA SER A 7 17.27 15.03 -11.97
C SER A 7 16.33 15.79 -11.04
N TYR A 8 16.59 17.07 -10.79
CA TYR A 8 15.69 17.91 -9.99
C TYR A 8 14.32 18.09 -10.65
N ILE A 9 14.28 18.34 -11.96
CA ILE A 9 13.01 18.44 -12.69
C ILE A 9 12.19 17.16 -12.56
N ILE A 10 12.82 15.99 -12.73
CA ILE A 10 12.16 14.68 -12.56
C ILE A 10 11.58 14.54 -11.15
N ILE A 11 12.36 14.90 -10.12
CA ILE A 11 11.92 14.85 -8.72
C ILE A 11 10.75 15.80 -8.48
N PHE A 12 10.81 17.04 -8.99
CA PHE A 12 9.73 18.01 -8.83
C PHE A 12 8.43 17.58 -9.54
N ILE A 13 8.52 17.03 -10.76
CA ILE A 13 7.34 16.50 -11.47
C ILE A 13 6.75 15.32 -10.68
N GLY A 14 7.59 14.36 -10.26
CA GLY A 14 7.12 13.22 -9.49
C GLY A 14 6.58 13.59 -8.11
N ALA A 15 7.10 14.65 -7.49
CA ALA A 15 6.57 15.22 -6.26
C ALA A 15 5.22 15.89 -6.48
N TRP A 16 5.10 16.71 -7.53
CA TRP A 16 3.85 17.37 -7.88
C TRP A 16 2.73 16.35 -8.12
N LEU A 17 2.97 15.28 -8.87
CA LEU A 17 1.97 14.23 -9.12
C LEU A 17 1.50 13.53 -7.83
N ARG A 18 2.40 13.28 -6.89
CA ARG A 18 2.07 12.58 -5.63
C ARG A 18 1.37 13.50 -4.63
N ILE A 19 1.77 14.76 -4.57
CA ILE A 19 1.07 15.78 -3.77
C ILE A 19 -0.32 16.04 -4.36
N HIS A 20 -0.43 16.14 -5.69
CA HIS A 20 -1.71 16.28 -6.38
C HIS A 20 -2.66 15.12 -6.07
N ALA A 21 -2.15 13.88 -6.08
CA ALA A 21 -2.89 12.71 -5.63
C ALA A 21 -3.31 12.82 -4.16
N GLN A 22 -2.41 13.19 -3.26
CA GLN A 22 -2.70 13.29 -1.84
C GLN A 22 -3.82 14.30 -1.51
N VAL A 23 -3.96 15.38 -2.28
CA VAL A 23 -4.97 16.42 -2.06
C VAL A 23 -6.31 16.14 -2.76
N GLN A 24 -6.45 15.02 -3.47
CA GLN A 24 -7.76 14.65 -4.02
C GLN A 24 -8.73 14.31 -2.89
N ASP A 25 -9.98 14.70 -3.08
CA ASP A 25 -11.07 14.39 -2.17
C ASP A 25 -11.54 12.94 -2.39
N VAL A 26 -10.77 12.00 -1.83
CA VAL A 26 -11.06 10.57 -1.90
C VAL A 26 -10.98 9.95 -0.52
N ARG A 27 -11.97 9.11 -0.20
CA ARG A 27 -12.12 8.48 1.11
C ARG A 27 -11.12 7.35 1.33
N LEU A 28 -10.88 6.99 2.59
CA LEU A 28 -9.99 5.89 2.97
C LEU A 28 -10.65 4.55 2.66
N GLU A 29 -9.88 3.63 2.10
CA GLU A 29 -10.25 2.21 2.00
C GLU A 29 -10.23 1.54 3.39
N PRO A 30 -10.89 0.37 3.57
CA PRO A 30 -10.94 -0.34 4.86
C PRO A 30 -9.62 -0.48 5.60
N ASP A 31 -8.60 -0.98 4.92
CA ASP A 31 -7.28 -1.17 5.49
C ASP A 31 -6.60 0.17 5.83
N GLU A 32 -6.83 1.23 5.03
CA GLU A 32 -6.35 2.57 5.34
C GLU A 32 -7.03 3.14 6.58
N ALA A 33 -8.35 3.04 6.66
CA ALA A 33 -9.13 3.50 7.81
C ALA A 33 -8.71 2.75 9.08
N TRP A 34 -8.47 1.43 8.96
CA TRP A 34 -7.97 0.60 10.04
C TRP A 34 -6.61 1.08 10.57
N PHE A 35 -5.59 1.21 9.71
CA PHE A 35 -4.27 1.69 10.14
C PHE A 35 -4.30 3.14 10.63
N SER A 36 -5.14 3.97 10.01
CA SER A 36 -5.29 5.37 10.38
C SER A 36 -5.97 5.54 11.73
N THR A 37 -6.86 4.62 12.13
CA THR A 37 -7.49 4.59 13.46
C THR A 37 -6.46 4.35 14.56
N PHE A 38 -5.54 3.38 14.39
CA PHE A 38 -4.43 3.20 15.34
C PHE A 38 -3.50 4.41 15.37
N ALA A 39 -3.17 4.96 14.21
CA ALA A 39 -2.32 6.14 14.11
C ALA A 39 -2.96 7.35 14.82
N ARG A 40 -4.26 7.54 14.65
CA ARG A 40 -5.05 8.59 15.30
C ARG A 40 -5.08 8.41 16.81
N ALA A 41 -5.35 7.20 17.31
CA ALA A 41 -5.33 6.92 18.74
C ALA A 41 -3.95 7.20 19.36
N ALA A 42 -2.86 6.83 18.68
CA ALA A 42 -1.51 7.17 19.11
C ALA A 42 -1.28 8.70 19.14
N ALA A 43 -1.71 9.41 18.10
CA ALA A 43 -1.54 10.86 17.96
C ALA A 43 -2.35 11.67 18.99
N LEU A 44 -3.60 11.27 19.26
CA LEU A 44 -4.54 12.04 20.08
C LEU A 44 -4.57 11.59 21.55
N ASN A 45 -4.42 10.30 21.82
CA ASN A 45 -4.55 9.74 23.17
C ASN A 45 -3.21 9.28 23.77
N GLY A 46 -2.14 9.26 22.97
CA GLY A 46 -0.85 8.73 23.41
C GLY A 46 -0.79 7.21 23.45
N ASP A 47 -1.66 6.50 22.72
CA ASP A 47 -1.70 5.04 22.60
C ASP A 47 -0.55 4.49 21.73
N TRP A 48 0.68 4.89 22.06
CA TRP A 48 1.88 4.56 21.29
C TRP A 48 2.23 3.07 21.31
N TRP A 49 1.60 2.23 22.14
CA TRP A 49 1.74 0.77 22.03
C TRP A 49 0.80 0.12 21.01
N LEU A 50 -0.06 0.90 20.34
CA LEU A 50 -0.99 0.42 19.31
C LEU A 50 -1.84 -0.78 19.79
N PRO A 51 -2.54 -0.69 20.93
CA PRO A 51 -3.26 -1.83 21.52
C PRO A 51 -4.42 -2.31 20.64
N GLY A 52 -4.60 -3.64 20.51
CA GLY A 52 -5.70 -4.22 19.73
C GLY A 52 -5.26 -5.33 18.76
N PRO A 53 -6.13 -5.79 17.83
CA PRO A 53 -5.80 -6.84 16.88
C PRO A 53 -5.07 -6.31 15.63
N LEU A 54 -3.96 -5.62 15.82
CA LEU A 54 -3.13 -5.10 14.72
C LEU A 54 -2.23 -6.19 14.13
N ASP A 55 -2.25 -6.35 12.81
CA ASP A 55 -1.50 -7.39 12.08
C ASP A 55 -0.36 -6.80 11.21
N LYS A 56 0.02 -5.55 11.47
CA LYS A 56 1.11 -4.86 10.79
C LYS A 56 2.14 -4.34 11.78
N PRO A 57 3.44 -4.42 11.43
CA PRO A 57 4.52 -3.78 12.18
C PRO A 57 4.33 -2.25 12.29
N PRO A 58 4.94 -1.61 13.29
CA PRO A 58 4.46 -0.33 13.78
C PRO A 58 4.96 0.89 13.03
N LEU A 59 6.05 0.79 12.27
CA LEU A 59 6.80 1.97 11.84
C LEU A 59 5.97 2.89 10.95
N ALA A 60 5.26 2.34 9.97
CA ALA A 60 4.40 3.12 9.08
C ALA A 60 3.26 3.80 9.86
N ILE A 61 2.68 3.10 10.84
CA ILE A 61 1.59 3.62 11.68
C ILE A 61 2.10 4.74 12.58
N TYR A 62 3.30 4.62 13.13
CA TYR A 62 3.93 5.70 13.91
C TYR A 62 4.24 6.94 13.08
N LEU A 63 4.70 6.78 11.84
CA LEU A 63 4.91 7.94 10.97
C LEU A 63 3.58 8.58 10.55
N ASN A 64 2.52 7.80 10.35
CA ASN A 64 1.18 8.33 10.12
C ASN A 64 0.65 9.06 11.37
N ALA A 65 0.88 8.53 12.57
CA ALA A 65 0.49 9.16 13.83
C ALA A 65 1.21 10.50 14.02
N LEU A 66 2.53 10.53 13.79
CA LEU A 66 3.33 11.75 13.85
C LEU A 66 2.86 12.77 12.81
N ALA A 67 2.54 12.31 11.59
CA ALA A 67 1.99 13.19 10.56
C ALA A 67 0.65 13.81 11.00
N GLN A 68 -0.29 13.02 11.49
CA GLN A 68 -1.57 13.51 12.01
C GLN A 68 -1.38 14.47 13.20
N ALA A 69 -0.43 14.21 14.10
CA ALA A 69 -0.11 15.12 15.19
C ALA A 69 0.47 16.47 14.72
N LEU A 70 1.20 16.49 13.59
CA LEU A 70 1.85 17.70 13.07
C LEU A 70 0.93 18.53 12.15
N VAL A 71 0.10 17.89 11.32
CA VAL A 71 -0.73 18.58 10.32
C VAL A 71 -2.24 18.48 10.58
N GLY A 72 -2.65 17.76 11.61
CA GLY A 72 -4.04 17.57 12.01
C GLY A 72 -4.59 16.18 11.70
N ASP A 73 -5.56 15.73 12.51
CA ASP A 73 -6.34 14.51 12.30
C ASP A 73 -7.21 14.66 11.05
N SER A 74 -6.71 14.10 9.94
CA SER A 74 -7.30 14.20 8.61
C SER A 74 -6.77 13.09 7.72
N GLU A 75 -7.48 12.80 6.63
CA GLU A 75 -7.01 11.89 5.57
C GLU A 75 -5.67 12.35 4.99
N PHE A 76 -5.48 13.67 4.86
CA PHE A 76 -4.22 14.26 4.41
C PHE A 76 -3.07 13.87 5.34
N GLY A 77 -3.26 14.04 6.66
CA GLY A 77 -2.28 13.65 7.68
C GLY A 77 -2.02 12.14 7.68
N ALA A 78 -3.06 11.32 7.52
CA ALA A 78 -2.96 9.87 7.48
C ALA A 78 -2.14 9.34 6.29
N ARG A 79 -2.17 10.02 5.14
CA ARG A 79 -1.45 9.62 3.90
C ARG A 79 -0.04 10.22 3.78
N LEU A 80 0.27 11.26 4.55
CA LEU A 80 1.46 12.11 4.34
C LEU A 80 2.78 11.34 4.38
N ALA A 81 2.96 10.41 5.32
CA ALA A 81 4.20 9.64 5.41
C ALA A 81 4.43 8.76 4.16
N SER A 82 3.37 8.13 3.65
CA SER A 82 3.40 7.34 2.42
C SER A 82 3.73 8.22 1.21
N THR A 83 3.17 9.43 1.15
CA THR A 83 3.43 10.38 0.06
C THR A 83 4.88 10.83 0.04
N ILE A 84 5.41 11.24 1.21
CA ILE A 84 6.82 11.58 1.35
C ILE A 84 7.71 10.40 0.95
N ALA A 85 7.36 9.17 1.37
CA ALA A 85 8.11 7.99 1.00
C ALA A 85 8.14 7.76 -0.52
N GLY A 86 7.00 7.93 -1.20
CA GLY A 86 6.90 7.85 -2.65
C GLY A 86 7.74 8.92 -3.38
N ILE A 87 7.82 10.13 -2.83
CA ILE A 87 8.65 11.21 -3.39
C ILE A 87 10.14 10.87 -3.23
N LEU A 88 10.55 10.42 -2.04
CA LEU A 88 11.93 10.04 -1.74
C LEU A 88 12.40 8.79 -2.50
N LEU A 89 11.47 7.93 -2.93
CA LEU A 89 11.80 6.77 -3.74
C LEU A 89 12.47 7.17 -5.06
N ILE A 90 12.07 8.29 -5.67
CA ILE A 90 12.60 8.77 -6.95
C ILE A 90 14.13 9.03 -6.89
N PRO A 91 14.66 9.91 -6.02
CA PRO A 91 16.09 10.11 -5.90
C PRO A 91 16.83 8.87 -5.40
N VAL A 92 16.22 8.04 -4.54
CA VAL A 92 16.84 6.79 -4.09
C VAL A 92 17.02 5.82 -5.27
N MET A 93 16.04 5.67 -6.14
CA MET A 93 16.14 4.85 -7.36
C MET A 93 17.26 5.33 -8.28
N ILE A 94 17.38 6.65 -8.49
CA ILE A 94 18.52 7.27 -9.21
C ILE A 94 19.85 6.89 -8.53
N ALA A 95 19.90 6.93 -7.20
CA ALA A 95 21.10 6.63 -6.42
C ALA A 95 21.46 5.13 -6.44
N VAL A 96 20.49 4.22 -6.46
CA VAL A 96 20.68 2.77 -6.65
C VAL A 96 21.37 2.49 -7.98
N THR A 97 20.88 3.08 -9.08
CA THR A 97 21.53 2.98 -10.40
C THR A 97 22.97 3.46 -10.34
N GLN A 98 23.22 4.55 -9.61
CA GLN A 98 24.58 5.07 -9.44
C GLN A 98 25.48 4.18 -8.59
N ALA A 99 24.94 3.41 -7.66
CA ALA A 99 25.70 2.54 -6.78
C ALA A 99 26.10 1.23 -7.48
N TRP A 100 25.18 0.62 -8.22
CA TRP A 100 25.37 -0.72 -8.76
C TRP A 100 26.01 -0.77 -10.14
N TYR A 101 25.66 0.11 -11.06
CA TYR A 101 26.14 0.00 -12.44
C TYR A 101 27.52 0.68 -12.67
N ARG A 102 28.34 0.06 -13.54
CA ARG A 102 29.71 0.51 -13.90
C ARG A 102 29.85 0.91 -15.37
N ASP A 103 28.75 1.21 -16.04
CA ASP A 103 28.77 1.73 -17.41
C ASP A 103 29.58 3.02 -17.51
N THR A 104 29.89 3.41 -18.75
CA THR A 104 30.52 4.71 -19.01
C THR A 104 29.73 5.81 -18.29
N PRO A 105 30.38 6.86 -17.75
CA PRO A 105 29.69 7.92 -16.99
C PRO A 105 28.47 8.50 -17.72
N ARG A 106 28.53 8.53 -19.06
CA ARG A 106 27.46 8.99 -19.94
C ARG A 106 26.26 8.03 -19.95
N GLN A 107 26.49 6.74 -20.22
CA GLN A 107 25.42 5.73 -20.21
C GLN A 107 24.80 5.62 -18.82
N LYS A 108 25.63 5.56 -17.78
CA LYS A 108 25.18 5.52 -16.39
C LYS A 108 24.27 6.70 -16.03
N THR A 109 24.61 7.90 -16.50
CA THR A 109 23.75 9.08 -16.31
C THR A 109 22.41 8.91 -17.03
N ALA A 110 22.41 8.41 -18.28
CA ALA A 110 21.18 8.17 -19.02
C ALA A 110 20.27 7.12 -18.35
N ILE A 111 20.84 6.00 -17.89
CA ILE A 111 20.12 4.95 -17.15
C ILE A 111 19.53 5.55 -15.86
N ALA A 112 20.31 6.36 -15.13
CA ALA A 112 19.84 6.97 -13.89
C ALA A 112 18.70 7.97 -14.13
N LEU A 113 18.77 8.79 -15.17
CA LEU A 113 17.67 9.70 -15.52
C LEU A 113 16.41 8.93 -15.95
N LEU A 114 16.55 7.88 -16.76
CA LEU A 114 15.42 7.02 -17.15
C LEU A 114 14.82 6.29 -15.95
N THR A 115 15.65 5.79 -15.05
CA THR A 115 15.23 5.20 -13.77
C THR A 115 14.36 6.20 -12.99
N GLY A 116 14.83 7.45 -12.89
CA GLY A 116 14.08 8.53 -12.26
C GLY A 116 12.75 8.82 -12.96
N ILE A 117 12.74 8.92 -14.29
CA ILE A 117 11.52 9.18 -15.08
C ILE A 117 10.49 8.07 -14.87
N LEU A 118 10.89 6.80 -15.03
CA LEU A 118 9.99 5.65 -14.86
C LEU A 118 9.45 5.57 -13.42
N THR A 119 10.26 5.91 -12.40
CA THR A 119 9.81 5.93 -11.00
C THR A 119 8.85 7.10 -10.74
N ALA A 120 9.17 8.28 -11.27
CA ALA A 120 8.39 9.50 -11.07
C ALA A 120 7.01 9.40 -11.73
N LEU A 121 6.95 8.78 -12.92
CA LEU A 121 5.75 8.68 -13.76
C LEU A 121 5.06 7.30 -13.71
N SER A 122 5.51 6.37 -12.88
CA SER A 122 4.82 5.08 -12.70
C SER A 122 3.44 5.33 -12.09
N PRO A 123 2.33 5.00 -12.79
CA PRO A 123 0.99 5.24 -12.24
C PRO A 123 0.76 4.40 -10.98
N PHE A 124 1.30 3.19 -10.94
CA PHE A 124 1.29 2.33 -9.77
C PHE A 124 1.96 2.97 -8.54
N ALA A 125 3.16 3.53 -8.72
CA ALA A 125 3.89 4.19 -7.63
C ALA A 125 3.21 5.49 -7.16
N ILE A 126 2.48 6.17 -8.04
CA ILE A 126 1.74 7.38 -7.72
C ILE A 126 0.54 7.03 -6.84
N VAL A 127 -0.33 6.12 -7.30
CA VAL A 127 -1.54 5.71 -6.57
C VAL A 127 -1.19 5.26 -5.15
N PHE A 128 -0.29 4.29 -4.99
CA PHE A 128 0.03 3.76 -3.67
C PHE A 128 0.73 4.76 -2.75
N SER A 129 1.44 5.76 -3.29
CA SER A 129 2.05 6.80 -2.45
C SER A 129 1.04 7.76 -1.83
N ALA A 130 -0.16 7.87 -2.40
CA ALA A 130 -1.24 8.69 -1.87
C ALA A 130 -2.26 7.83 -1.09
N THR A 131 -1.77 6.83 -0.36
CA THR A 131 -2.58 5.96 0.51
C THR A 131 -2.00 5.90 1.91
N ALA A 132 -2.81 5.60 2.91
CA ALA A 132 -2.36 5.35 4.29
C ALA A 132 -1.84 3.91 4.48
N TYR A 133 -1.58 3.17 3.39
CA TYR A 133 -0.96 1.86 3.43
C TYR A 133 0.49 1.91 3.94
N THR A 134 0.93 0.77 4.46
CA THR A 134 2.31 0.58 4.97
C THR A 134 3.33 0.33 3.86
N ASP A 135 2.85 0.20 2.63
CA ASP A 135 3.60 -0.23 1.45
C ASP A 135 4.65 0.77 0.94
N SER A 136 4.32 2.05 0.80
CA SER A 136 5.25 3.03 0.23
C SER A 136 6.51 3.21 1.08
N LEU A 137 6.36 3.20 2.41
CA LEU A 137 7.49 3.26 3.33
C LEU A 137 8.33 1.98 3.28
N MET A 138 7.68 0.81 3.22
CA MET A 138 8.36 -0.46 3.00
C MET A 138 9.19 -0.40 1.72
N LEU A 139 8.60 0.06 0.61
CA LEU A 139 9.24 0.15 -0.71
C LEU A 139 10.44 1.08 -0.72
N LEU A 140 10.31 2.29 -0.15
CA LEU A 140 11.42 3.21 0.01
C LEU A 140 12.57 2.54 0.77
N THR A 141 12.29 2.00 1.95
CA THR A 141 13.31 1.55 2.90
C THR A 141 14.03 0.28 2.43
N MET A 142 13.33 -0.65 1.76
CA MET A 142 13.99 -1.78 1.10
C MET A 142 14.88 -1.34 -0.08
N THR A 143 14.46 -0.31 -0.81
CA THR A 143 15.27 0.27 -1.89
C THR A 143 16.49 1.02 -1.34
N VAL A 144 16.35 1.72 -0.21
CA VAL A 144 17.49 2.32 0.51
C VAL A 144 18.47 1.24 0.96
N ALA A 145 18.00 0.06 1.38
CA ALA A 145 18.91 -1.04 1.70
C ALA A 145 19.76 -1.48 0.49
N LEU A 146 19.17 -1.57 -0.71
CA LEU A 146 19.92 -1.81 -1.95
C LEU A 146 20.94 -0.70 -2.22
N TRP A 147 20.55 0.56 -2.02
CA TRP A 147 21.45 1.71 -2.20
C TRP A 147 22.65 1.64 -1.24
N GLN A 148 22.41 1.40 0.04
CA GLN A 148 23.46 1.32 1.06
C GLN A 148 24.42 0.14 0.80
N ALA A 149 23.90 -1.02 0.39
CA ALA A 149 24.73 -2.16 0.00
C ALA A 149 25.63 -1.82 -1.20
N GLY A 150 25.09 -1.17 -2.24
CA GLY A 150 25.87 -0.73 -3.41
C GLY A 150 26.89 0.38 -3.10
N ARG A 151 26.72 1.09 -1.98
CA ARG A 151 27.70 2.04 -1.42
C ARG A 151 28.71 1.38 -0.47
N ASN A 152 28.69 0.05 -0.37
CA ASN A 152 29.53 -0.75 0.54
C ASN A 152 29.26 -0.49 2.04
N HIS A 153 28.07 0.01 2.38
CA HIS A 153 27.60 0.26 3.75
C HIS A 153 26.71 -0.90 4.24
N TRP A 154 27.29 -2.10 4.31
CA TRP A 154 26.54 -3.36 4.55
C TRP A 154 25.77 -3.41 5.87
N GLY A 155 26.30 -2.84 6.96
CA GLY A 155 25.56 -2.77 8.23
C GLY A 155 24.32 -1.88 8.13
N TRP A 156 24.42 -0.76 7.43
CA TRP A 156 23.26 0.08 7.13
C TRP A 156 22.27 -0.61 6.21
N ALA A 157 22.72 -1.43 5.26
CA ALA A 157 21.80 -2.23 4.44
C ALA A 157 20.98 -3.20 5.31
N GLY A 158 21.61 -3.87 6.27
CA GLY A 158 20.92 -4.72 7.25
C GLY A 158 19.91 -3.95 8.12
N PHE A 159 20.30 -2.77 8.61
CA PHE A 159 19.40 -1.87 9.34
C PHE A 159 18.17 -1.51 8.51
N TRP A 160 18.35 -1.00 7.28
CA TRP A 160 17.25 -0.56 6.43
C TRP A 160 16.35 -1.70 5.95
N LEU A 161 16.86 -2.92 5.81
CA LEU A 161 16.02 -4.11 5.58
C LEU A 161 15.04 -4.33 6.73
N VAL A 162 15.50 -4.18 7.97
CA VAL A 162 14.59 -4.31 9.12
C VAL A 162 13.66 -3.13 9.25
N ILE A 163 14.09 -1.90 8.95
CA ILE A 163 13.18 -0.75 8.86
C ILE A 163 12.04 -1.02 7.84
N SER A 164 12.35 -1.70 6.73
CA SER A 164 11.33 -2.16 5.78
C SER A 164 10.38 -3.19 6.38
N ILE A 165 10.90 -4.22 7.06
CA ILE A 165 10.11 -5.22 7.78
C ILE A 165 9.23 -4.56 8.86
N ALA A 166 9.76 -3.57 9.58
CA ALA A 166 9.07 -2.80 10.59
C ALA A 166 7.96 -1.91 10.02
N SER A 167 7.94 -1.70 8.71
CA SER A 167 6.80 -1.10 7.98
C SER A 167 5.83 -2.18 7.53
N LYS A 168 6.32 -3.22 6.87
CA LYS A 168 5.53 -4.36 6.37
C LYS A 168 6.42 -5.61 6.23
N PRO A 169 5.99 -6.80 6.69
CA PRO A 169 6.85 -7.99 6.72
C PRO A 169 7.42 -8.40 5.35
N GLN A 170 6.73 -8.05 4.25
CA GLN A 170 7.18 -8.27 2.87
C GLN A 170 8.55 -7.65 2.55
N GLY A 171 9.02 -6.66 3.33
CA GLY A 171 10.39 -6.13 3.20
C GLY A 171 11.49 -7.19 3.28
N ILE A 172 11.21 -8.35 3.91
CA ILE A 172 12.15 -9.48 3.98
C ILE A 172 12.58 -10.00 2.60
N PHE A 173 11.73 -9.87 1.58
CA PHE A 173 12.04 -10.38 0.23
C PHE A 173 13.26 -9.70 -0.39
N TYR A 174 13.65 -8.50 0.07
CA TYR A 174 14.85 -7.82 -0.45
C TYR A 174 16.16 -8.32 0.16
N LEU A 175 16.12 -9.10 1.25
CA LEU A 175 17.32 -9.71 1.82
C LEU A 175 18.08 -10.59 0.81
N PRO A 176 17.46 -11.59 0.14
CA PRO A 176 18.14 -12.37 -0.89
C PRO A 176 18.61 -11.50 -2.06
N LEU A 177 17.85 -10.46 -2.43
CA LEU A 177 18.25 -9.55 -3.51
C LEU A 177 19.51 -8.75 -3.16
N VAL A 178 19.63 -8.20 -1.94
CA VAL A 178 20.84 -7.51 -1.46
C VAL A 178 22.06 -8.41 -1.57
N LEU A 179 21.94 -9.66 -1.11
CA LEU A 179 23.02 -10.64 -1.15
C LEU A 179 23.38 -11.03 -2.60
N ALA A 180 22.37 -11.27 -3.44
CA ALA A 180 22.54 -11.62 -4.84
C ALA A 180 23.25 -10.51 -5.64
N LEU A 181 22.86 -9.24 -5.44
CA LEU A 181 23.54 -8.11 -6.07
C LEU A 181 24.97 -7.96 -5.56
N GLY A 182 25.21 -8.16 -4.26
CA GLY A 182 26.56 -8.19 -3.70
C GLY A 182 27.45 -9.25 -4.33
N TRP A 183 26.90 -10.44 -4.52
CA TRP A 183 27.59 -11.55 -5.17
C TRP A 183 27.89 -11.23 -6.65
N ALA A 184 26.88 -10.80 -7.42
CA ALA A 184 27.03 -10.37 -8.81
C ALA A 184 28.05 -9.23 -8.98
N ALA A 185 28.17 -8.38 -7.96
CA ALA A 185 29.12 -7.28 -7.94
C ALA A 185 30.56 -7.68 -7.60
N GLY A 186 30.83 -8.94 -7.22
CA GLY A 186 32.13 -9.35 -6.65
C GLY A 186 32.40 -8.72 -5.28
N GLU A 187 31.34 -8.31 -4.59
CA GLU A 187 31.37 -7.51 -3.38
C GLU A 187 30.94 -8.28 -2.14
N LEU A 188 30.60 -9.56 -2.27
CA LEU A 188 30.23 -10.39 -1.12
C LEU A 188 31.49 -10.92 -0.42
N SER A 189 31.53 -10.79 0.92
CA SER A 189 32.58 -11.38 1.76
C SER A 189 32.02 -11.66 3.15
N ALA A 190 32.62 -12.59 3.89
CA ALA A 190 32.20 -12.95 5.25
C ALA A 190 32.09 -11.72 6.17
N ARG A 191 33.05 -10.79 6.10
CA ARG A 191 33.02 -9.54 6.89
C ARG A 191 31.83 -8.64 6.54
N ARG A 192 31.44 -8.57 5.27
CA ARG A 192 30.32 -7.75 4.81
C ARG A 192 28.97 -8.39 5.18
N VAL A 193 28.87 -9.72 5.05
CA VAL A 193 27.72 -10.49 5.53
C VAL A 193 27.57 -10.32 7.03
N LEU A 194 28.64 -10.46 7.82
CA LEU A 194 28.61 -10.21 9.26
C LEU A 194 28.11 -8.79 9.60
N ARG A 195 28.60 -7.77 8.90
CA ARG A 195 28.12 -6.39 9.10
C ARG A 195 26.62 -6.25 8.82
N LEU A 196 26.15 -6.84 7.72
CA LEU A 196 24.73 -6.89 7.39
C LEU A 196 23.94 -7.60 8.49
N SER A 197 24.40 -8.76 8.93
CA SER A 197 23.77 -9.54 10.01
C SER A 197 23.73 -8.79 11.34
N VAL A 198 24.76 -8.00 11.67
CA VAL A 198 24.77 -7.16 12.89
C VAL A 198 23.73 -6.05 12.78
N GLY A 199 23.71 -5.31 11.67
CA GLY A 199 22.71 -4.25 11.47
C GLY A 199 21.27 -4.78 11.45
N PHE A 200 21.07 -5.93 10.79
CA PHE A 200 19.80 -6.64 10.78
C PHE A 200 19.42 -7.16 12.17
N GLY A 201 20.35 -7.84 12.85
CA GLY A 201 20.10 -8.47 14.15
C GLY A 201 19.76 -7.46 15.26
N ILE A 202 20.51 -6.37 15.36
CA ILE A 202 20.25 -5.33 16.38
C ILE A 202 18.88 -4.69 16.16
N THR A 203 18.59 -4.27 14.92
CA THR A 203 17.32 -3.60 14.60
C THR A 203 16.15 -4.59 14.72
N GLY A 204 16.36 -5.85 14.32
CA GLY A 204 15.37 -6.91 14.40
C GLY A 204 15.04 -7.25 15.85
N ALA A 205 16.05 -7.31 16.72
CA ALA A 205 15.84 -7.50 18.15
C ALA A 205 14.99 -6.37 18.75
N LEU A 206 15.22 -5.11 18.37
CA LEU A 206 14.39 -3.99 18.84
C LEU A 206 12.92 -4.12 18.39
N LEU A 207 12.68 -4.52 17.14
CA LEU A 207 11.32 -4.76 16.63
C LEU A 207 10.63 -5.94 17.35
N LEU A 208 11.37 -7.00 17.66
CA LEU A 208 10.82 -8.14 18.40
C LEU A 208 10.58 -7.81 19.88
N ILE A 209 11.45 -7.03 20.51
CA ILE A 209 11.24 -6.53 21.87
C ILE A 209 9.98 -5.67 21.88
N TRP A 210 9.83 -4.76 20.91
CA TRP A 210 8.63 -3.95 20.73
C TRP A 210 7.37 -4.82 20.69
N ASP A 211 7.33 -5.81 19.79
CA ASP A 211 6.18 -6.71 19.61
C ASP A 211 5.89 -7.54 20.87
N PHE A 212 6.94 -8.01 21.56
CA PHE A 212 6.81 -8.77 22.79
C PHE A 212 6.27 -7.93 23.95
N THR A 213 6.65 -6.65 24.04
CA THR A 213 6.21 -5.75 25.11
C THR A 213 4.84 -5.13 24.89
N ARG A 214 4.32 -5.22 23.65
CA ARG A 214 3.03 -4.64 23.26
C ARG A 214 1.87 -5.44 23.87
N PRO A 215 0.81 -4.77 24.39
CA PRO A 215 -0.41 -5.45 24.80
C PRO A 215 -1.16 -6.10 23.63
N GLY A 216 -1.51 -7.38 23.76
CA GLY A 216 -2.33 -8.11 22.79
C GLY A 216 -1.56 -9.22 22.05
N THR A 217 -2.15 -9.74 20.99
CA THR A 217 -1.51 -10.75 20.14
C THR A 217 -0.36 -10.13 19.35
N SER A 218 0.76 -10.87 19.23
CA SER A 218 1.89 -10.51 18.38
C SER A 218 1.40 -10.14 16.97
N VAL A 219 1.91 -9.03 16.43
CA VAL A 219 1.53 -8.57 15.09
C VAL A 219 1.96 -9.58 14.03
N PHE A 220 3.06 -10.30 14.25
CA PHE A 220 3.55 -11.33 13.34
C PHE A 220 2.71 -12.61 13.42
N ALA A 221 2.27 -13.00 14.62
CA ALA A 221 1.38 -14.14 14.78
C ALA A 221 0.02 -13.87 14.11
N LEU A 222 -0.54 -12.68 14.31
CA LEU A 222 -1.81 -12.31 13.68
C LEU A 222 -1.67 -12.16 12.15
N ALA A 223 -0.57 -11.57 11.68
CA ALA A 223 -0.26 -11.50 10.25
C ALA A 223 -0.15 -12.90 9.63
N ALA A 224 0.48 -13.85 10.32
CA ALA A 224 0.58 -15.23 9.86
C ALA A 224 -0.80 -15.86 9.72
N VAL A 225 -1.69 -15.70 10.71
CA VAL A 225 -3.07 -16.22 10.66
C VAL A 225 -3.86 -15.60 9.48
N HIS A 226 -3.75 -14.29 9.26
CA HIS A 226 -4.49 -13.61 8.19
C HIS A 226 -3.94 -13.88 6.77
N ASN A 227 -2.67 -14.27 6.64
CA ASN A 227 -2.01 -14.41 5.35
C ASN A 227 -1.57 -15.85 5.04
N ASP A 228 -1.90 -16.82 5.89
CA ASP A 228 -1.33 -18.17 5.90
C ASP A 228 -1.43 -18.88 4.54
N PRO A 229 -0.32 -18.98 3.77
CA PRO A 229 -0.31 -19.73 2.54
C PRO A 229 0.09 -21.18 2.86
N THR A 230 -0.63 -21.86 3.78
CA THR A 230 -0.37 -23.27 4.16
C THR A 230 -0.30 -24.25 2.99
N ARG A 231 -0.67 -23.81 1.78
CA ARG A 231 -0.78 -24.63 0.58
C ARG A 231 -0.31 -23.91 -0.68
N LEU A 232 0.06 -24.72 -1.66
CA LEU A 232 0.11 -24.31 -3.06
C LEU A 232 -1.30 -24.05 -3.58
N ILE A 233 -1.37 -23.29 -4.67
CA ILE A 233 -2.62 -23.07 -5.41
C ILE A 233 -3.13 -24.37 -6.03
N ARG A 234 -4.45 -24.47 -6.20
CA ARG A 234 -5.11 -25.53 -6.94
C ARG A 234 -5.07 -25.23 -8.44
N ALA A 235 -5.17 -26.25 -9.28
CA ALA A 235 -5.12 -26.08 -10.74
C ALA A 235 -6.19 -25.11 -11.28
N ASN A 236 -7.40 -25.13 -10.69
CA ASN A 236 -8.49 -24.22 -11.05
C ASN A 236 -8.28 -22.77 -10.59
N GLU A 237 -7.34 -22.51 -9.66
CA GLU A 237 -7.00 -21.16 -9.19
C GLU A 237 -5.95 -20.50 -10.10
N MET A 238 -5.24 -21.26 -10.93
CA MET A 238 -4.13 -20.76 -11.76
C MET A 238 -4.57 -19.68 -12.75
N VAL A 239 -5.62 -19.94 -13.54
CA VAL A 239 -6.08 -19.01 -14.59
C VAL A 239 -6.65 -17.72 -14.00
N PRO A 240 -7.57 -17.75 -13.00
CA PRO A 240 -8.07 -16.53 -12.37
C PRO A 240 -6.96 -15.68 -11.73
N ARG A 241 -5.98 -16.33 -11.09
CA ARG A 241 -4.82 -15.64 -10.50
C ARG A 241 -3.95 -15.00 -11.56
N LEU A 242 -3.62 -15.72 -12.63
CA LEU A 242 -2.83 -15.17 -13.72
C LEU A 242 -3.53 -13.97 -14.35
N HIS A 243 -4.85 -14.04 -14.55
CA HIS A 243 -5.65 -12.92 -15.03
C HIS A 243 -5.52 -11.71 -14.09
N SER A 244 -5.77 -11.90 -12.78
CA SER A 244 -5.66 -10.84 -11.78
C SER A 244 -4.26 -10.19 -11.75
N TRP A 245 -3.20 -11.00 -11.76
CA TRP A 245 -1.83 -10.47 -11.80
C TRP A 245 -1.51 -9.75 -13.11
N LEU A 246 -1.98 -10.22 -14.26
CA LEU A 246 -1.78 -9.54 -15.55
C LEU A 246 -2.51 -8.19 -15.60
N GLU A 247 -3.74 -8.15 -15.10
CA GLU A 247 -4.54 -6.93 -15.01
C GLU A 247 -3.86 -5.89 -14.09
N GLN A 248 -3.48 -6.29 -12.88
CA GLN A 248 -2.83 -5.42 -11.90
C GLN A 248 -1.42 -4.99 -12.36
N SER A 249 -0.64 -5.89 -12.98
CA SER A 249 0.72 -5.60 -13.44
C SER A 249 0.76 -4.67 -14.65
N GLY A 250 -0.32 -4.56 -15.41
CA GLY A 250 -0.40 -3.69 -16.59
C GLY A 250 -0.02 -2.24 -16.30
N LEU A 251 -0.28 -1.76 -15.08
CA LEU A 251 -0.02 -0.39 -14.65
C LEU A 251 1.33 -0.17 -13.95
N LEU A 252 2.17 -1.19 -13.79
CA LEU A 252 3.44 -1.05 -13.05
C LEU A 252 4.35 0.04 -13.61
N LEU A 253 4.55 0.05 -14.93
CA LEU A 253 5.48 0.97 -15.59
C LEU A 253 4.80 2.02 -16.46
N GLY A 254 3.48 1.96 -16.67
CA GLY A 254 2.75 2.81 -17.62
C GLY A 254 1.46 2.14 -18.10
N PRO A 255 0.92 2.48 -19.30
CA PRO A 255 -0.17 1.72 -19.89
C PRO A 255 0.26 0.26 -20.17
N GLY A 256 -0.68 -0.69 -20.14
CA GLY A 256 -0.41 -2.13 -20.22
C GLY A 256 0.52 -2.56 -21.35
N TRP A 257 0.32 -2.03 -22.56
CA TRP A 257 1.17 -2.32 -23.72
C TRP A 257 2.62 -1.82 -23.54
N LEU A 258 2.81 -0.68 -22.88
CA LEU A 258 4.14 -0.13 -22.61
C LEU A 258 4.84 -0.96 -21.54
N THR A 259 4.13 -1.29 -20.45
CA THR A 259 4.66 -2.18 -19.42
C THR A 259 5.13 -3.51 -20.02
N LEU A 260 4.29 -4.15 -20.85
CA LEU A 260 4.65 -5.38 -21.56
C LEU A 260 5.88 -5.19 -22.46
N THR A 261 5.90 -4.11 -23.25
CA THR A 261 7.04 -3.80 -24.14
C THR A 261 8.33 -3.65 -23.32
N LEU A 262 8.30 -2.88 -22.23
CA LEU A 262 9.45 -2.66 -21.36
C LEU A 262 9.94 -3.95 -20.70
N VAL A 263 9.04 -4.84 -20.28
CA VAL A 263 9.40 -6.16 -19.75
C VAL A 263 10.05 -7.03 -20.82
N VAL A 264 9.47 -7.11 -22.02
CA VAL A 264 10.01 -7.94 -23.11
C VAL A 264 11.40 -7.45 -23.54
N ILE A 265 11.58 -6.14 -23.76
CA ILE A 265 12.91 -5.61 -24.12
C ILE A 265 13.91 -5.81 -22.99
N SER A 266 13.47 -5.77 -21.72
CA SER A 266 14.33 -6.04 -20.57
C SER A 266 14.86 -7.46 -20.58
N VAL A 267 13.96 -8.45 -20.72
CA VAL A 267 14.33 -9.87 -20.82
C VAL A 267 15.27 -10.09 -22.00
N PHE A 268 14.95 -9.52 -23.17
CA PHE A 268 15.79 -9.64 -24.36
C PHE A 268 17.17 -8.99 -24.16
N ALA A 269 17.26 -7.84 -23.50
CA ALA A 269 18.54 -7.19 -23.16
C ALA A 269 19.37 -8.06 -22.22
N VAL A 270 18.76 -8.71 -21.21
CA VAL A 270 19.46 -9.64 -20.32
C VAL A 270 20.01 -10.83 -21.11
N ILE A 271 19.18 -11.46 -21.96
CA ILE A 271 19.59 -12.59 -22.80
C ILE A 271 20.77 -12.21 -23.71
N LEU A 272 20.68 -11.09 -24.42
CA LEU A 272 21.78 -10.60 -25.26
C LEU A 272 23.03 -10.28 -24.43
N GLY A 273 22.88 -9.72 -23.23
CA GLY A 273 23.97 -9.47 -22.31
C GLY A 273 24.68 -10.76 -21.90
N VAL A 274 23.92 -11.81 -21.57
CA VAL A 274 24.46 -13.14 -21.25
C VAL A 274 25.20 -13.74 -22.44
N ILE A 275 24.65 -13.64 -23.65
CA ILE A 275 25.28 -14.19 -24.86
C ILE A 275 26.56 -13.44 -25.23
N ARG A 276 26.52 -12.10 -25.25
CA ARG A 276 27.61 -11.27 -25.77
C ARG A 276 28.66 -10.91 -24.72
N GLN A 277 28.24 -10.77 -23.47
CA GLN A 277 29.04 -10.21 -22.38
C GLN A 277 28.84 -10.99 -21.06
N PRO A 278 28.99 -12.33 -21.07
CA PRO A 278 28.61 -13.17 -19.93
C PRO A 278 29.37 -12.86 -18.65
N ARG A 279 30.62 -12.37 -18.76
CA ARG A 279 31.51 -12.10 -17.61
C ARG A 279 31.43 -10.67 -17.08
N GLN A 280 30.60 -9.80 -17.67
CA GLN A 280 30.50 -8.42 -17.19
C GLN A 280 29.65 -8.33 -15.93
N ARG A 281 30.15 -7.60 -14.92
CA ARG A 281 29.45 -7.29 -13.66
C ARG A 281 28.02 -6.80 -13.90
N ASN A 282 27.88 -5.89 -14.85
CA ASN A 282 26.62 -5.31 -15.25
C ASN A 282 25.64 -6.40 -15.73
N THR A 283 26.05 -7.32 -16.61
CA THR A 283 25.20 -8.46 -17.04
C THR A 283 24.75 -9.31 -15.85
N PHE A 284 25.67 -9.63 -14.93
CA PHE A 284 25.33 -10.41 -13.73
C PHE A 284 24.30 -9.70 -12.84
N ILE A 285 24.41 -8.38 -12.68
CA ILE A 285 23.41 -7.59 -11.94
C ILE A 285 22.03 -7.73 -12.58
N ASP A 286 21.92 -7.59 -13.91
CA ASP A 286 20.63 -7.71 -14.61
C ASP A 286 20.04 -9.11 -14.44
N VAL A 287 20.86 -10.16 -14.52
CA VAL A 287 20.42 -11.54 -14.30
C VAL A 287 19.89 -11.72 -12.88
N MET A 288 20.55 -11.16 -11.85
CA MET A 288 20.06 -11.23 -10.47
C MET A 288 18.74 -10.47 -10.28
N LEU A 289 18.59 -9.30 -10.90
CA LEU A 289 17.33 -8.54 -10.87
C LEU A 289 16.20 -9.32 -11.57
N LEU A 290 16.46 -9.91 -12.74
CA LEU A 290 15.48 -10.71 -13.47
C LEU A 290 15.10 -11.98 -12.70
N ASN A 291 16.08 -12.68 -12.13
CA ASN A 291 15.84 -13.84 -11.30
C ASN A 291 14.99 -13.50 -10.07
N PHE A 292 15.24 -12.35 -9.43
CA PHE A 292 14.39 -11.88 -8.34
C PHE A 292 12.95 -11.65 -8.80
N VAL A 293 12.74 -10.97 -9.94
CA VAL A 293 11.40 -10.73 -10.50
C VAL A 293 10.68 -12.06 -10.75
N VAL A 294 11.35 -13.02 -11.39
CA VAL A 294 10.77 -14.34 -11.68
C VAL A 294 10.48 -15.11 -10.39
N ALA A 295 11.43 -15.16 -9.45
CA ALA A 295 11.24 -15.87 -8.18
C ALA A 295 10.09 -15.27 -7.36
N PHE A 296 10.01 -13.93 -7.27
CA PHE A 296 8.93 -13.24 -6.57
C PHE A 296 7.57 -13.53 -7.20
N ALA A 297 7.48 -13.47 -8.54
CA ALA A 297 6.26 -13.79 -9.27
C ALA A 297 5.85 -15.26 -9.10
N LEU A 298 6.80 -16.19 -9.08
CA LEU A 298 6.53 -17.61 -8.82
C LEU A 298 6.03 -17.84 -7.39
N ILE A 299 6.65 -17.21 -6.39
CA ILE A 299 6.21 -17.30 -4.99
C ILE A 299 4.77 -16.79 -4.84
N HIS A 300 4.45 -15.61 -5.36
CA HIS A 300 3.12 -15.00 -5.23
C HIS A 300 2.08 -15.61 -6.19
N GLY A 301 2.53 -16.24 -7.28
CA GLY A 301 1.67 -16.96 -8.22
C GLY A 301 1.31 -18.36 -7.73
N LEU A 302 2.28 -19.11 -7.18
CA LEU A 302 2.13 -20.53 -6.85
C LEU A 302 1.72 -20.81 -5.40
N LEU A 303 2.04 -19.92 -4.46
CA LEU A 303 1.56 -20.02 -3.08
C LEU A 303 0.20 -19.35 -2.96
N ALA A 304 -0.67 -19.89 -2.11
CA ALA A 304 -2.05 -19.45 -1.94
C ALA A 304 -2.20 -18.11 -1.17
N PHE A 305 -1.29 -17.14 -1.38
CA PHE A 305 -1.41 -15.77 -0.85
C PHE A 305 -2.57 -15.01 -1.50
N ASN A 306 -3.17 -14.07 -0.78
CA ASN A 306 -4.15 -13.15 -1.35
C ASN A 306 -3.54 -12.34 -2.52
N THR A 307 -4.32 -12.12 -3.58
CA THR A 307 -3.90 -11.41 -4.80
C THR A 307 -4.22 -9.92 -4.73
N PHE A 308 -3.68 -9.25 -3.72
CA PHE A 308 -3.77 -7.80 -3.63
C PHE A 308 -2.80 -7.15 -4.61
N ASP A 309 -3.27 -6.13 -5.31
CA ASP A 309 -2.49 -5.35 -6.29
C ASP A 309 -1.16 -4.84 -5.71
N ARG A 310 -1.19 -4.22 -4.52
CA ARG A 310 -0.02 -3.69 -3.80
C ARG A 310 1.10 -4.71 -3.57
N TYR A 311 0.83 -6.01 -3.64
CA TYR A 311 1.87 -7.04 -3.55
C TYR A 311 2.83 -7.05 -4.75
N LEU A 312 2.52 -6.33 -5.84
CA LEU A 312 3.45 -6.14 -6.95
C LEU A 312 4.47 -5.02 -6.70
N LEU A 313 4.29 -4.15 -5.67
CA LEU A 313 5.21 -3.04 -5.40
C LEU A 313 6.70 -3.45 -5.26
N PRO A 314 7.04 -4.58 -4.61
CA PRO A 314 8.44 -5.03 -4.53
C PRO A 314 9.10 -5.32 -5.90
N LEU A 315 8.31 -5.57 -6.96
CA LEU A 315 8.83 -5.76 -8.31
C LEU A 315 9.20 -4.44 -9.00
N LEU A 316 8.69 -3.31 -8.52
CA LEU A 316 8.83 -2.04 -9.21
C LEU A 316 10.31 -1.59 -9.33
N PRO A 317 11.13 -1.56 -8.26
CA PRO A 317 12.54 -1.20 -8.38
C PRO A 317 13.35 -2.06 -9.37
N PRO A 318 13.35 -3.40 -9.30
CA PRO A 318 14.12 -4.21 -10.25
C PRO A 318 13.61 -4.08 -11.69
N LEU A 319 12.29 -4.01 -11.91
CA LEU A 319 11.72 -3.81 -13.25
C LEU A 319 12.13 -2.46 -13.85
N ILE A 320 12.08 -1.38 -13.06
CA ILE A 320 12.50 -0.05 -13.52
C ILE A 320 13.99 -0.04 -13.89
N LEU A 321 14.85 -0.64 -13.08
CA LEU A 321 16.30 -0.71 -13.35
C LEU A 321 16.60 -1.47 -14.64
N LEU A 322 15.94 -2.62 -14.84
CA LEU A 322 16.06 -3.44 -16.04
C LEU A 322 15.56 -2.69 -17.29
N ALA A 323 14.38 -2.06 -17.20
CA ALA A 323 13.78 -1.31 -18.30
C ALA A 323 14.63 -0.11 -18.70
N ALA A 324 15.06 0.71 -17.73
CA ALA A 324 15.93 1.85 -17.98
C ALA A 324 17.24 1.45 -18.66
N ARG A 325 17.82 0.31 -18.24
CA ARG A 325 19.03 -0.19 -18.86
C ARG A 325 18.80 -0.73 -20.27
N ALA A 326 17.74 -1.49 -20.50
CA ALA A 326 17.39 -2.00 -21.82
C ALA A 326 17.18 -0.86 -22.83
N MET A 327 16.46 0.20 -22.43
CA MET A 327 16.25 1.40 -23.25
C MET A 327 17.57 2.07 -23.67
N VAL A 328 18.56 2.12 -22.78
CA VAL A 328 19.89 2.66 -23.11
C VAL A 328 20.70 1.69 -23.96
N ALA A 329 20.64 0.39 -23.68
CA ALA A 329 21.37 -0.65 -24.40
C ALA A 329 20.94 -0.73 -25.89
N PHE A 330 19.66 -0.52 -26.17
CA PHE A 330 19.12 -0.48 -27.55
C PHE A 330 19.19 0.90 -28.21
N SER A 331 19.73 1.91 -27.54
CA SER A 331 19.91 3.25 -28.12
C SER A 331 21.29 3.37 -28.79
N PRO A 332 21.37 3.43 -30.13
CA PRO A 332 22.65 3.45 -30.85
C PRO A 332 23.44 4.75 -30.65
N SER A 333 22.78 5.83 -30.23
CA SER A 333 23.44 7.11 -29.95
C SER A 333 22.78 7.84 -28.78
N ARG A 334 23.50 8.82 -28.24
CA ARG A 334 22.98 9.71 -27.18
C ARG A 334 21.73 10.46 -27.62
N ARG A 335 21.66 10.88 -28.89
CA ARG A 335 20.50 11.59 -29.42
C ARG A 335 19.27 10.68 -29.39
N VAL A 336 19.44 9.41 -29.78
CA VAL A 336 18.37 8.42 -29.72
C VAL A 336 17.95 8.13 -28.28
N ALA A 337 18.90 7.95 -27.34
CA ALA A 337 18.56 7.76 -25.93
C ALA A 337 17.76 8.96 -25.35
N GLY A 338 18.09 10.18 -25.77
CA GLY A 338 17.34 11.38 -25.41
C GLY A 338 15.92 11.38 -25.96
N TRP A 339 15.73 11.02 -27.23
CA TRP A 339 14.41 10.85 -27.84
C TRP A 339 13.60 9.75 -27.17
N VAL A 340 14.21 8.59 -26.91
CA VAL A 340 13.57 7.48 -26.18
C VAL A 340 13.10 7.93 -24.80
N SER A 341 13.92 8.70 -24.08
CA SER A 341 13.54 9.27 -22.78
C SER A 341 12.36 10.24 -22.90
N LEU A 342 12.39 11.13 -23.90
CA LEU A 342 11.31 12.09 -24.14
C LEU A 342 10.01 11.38 -24.52
N THR A 343 10.06 10.42 -25.44
CA THR A 343 8.90 9.64 -25.87
C THR A 343 8.33 8.84 -24.71
N ALA A 344 9.17 8.17 -23.91
CA ALA A 344 8.71 7.47 -22.72
C ALA A 344 8.00 8.42 -21.76
N SER A 345 8.55 9.59 -21.47
CA SER A 345 7.88 10.61 -20.65
C SER A 345 6.52 11.02 -21.23
N LEU A 346 6.45 11.33 -22.53
CA LEU A 346 5.20 11.76 -23.18
C LEU A 346 4.13 10.68 -23.15
N VAL A 347 4.50 9.41 -23.31
CA VAL A 347 3.56 8.27 -23.24
C VAL A 347 3.09 8.01 -21.81
N LEU A 348 3.96 8.22 -20.82
CA LEU A 348 3.65 7.95 -19.41
C LEU A 348 2.82 9.05 -18.75
N LEU A 349 2.98 10.30 -19.19
CA LEU A 349 2.30 11.44 -18.59
C LEU A 349 0.78 11.24 -18.47
N PRO A 350 0.02 10.86 -19.52
CA PRO A 350 -1.43 10.65 -19.40
C PRO A 350 -1.80 9.63 -18.33
N THR A 351 -1.09 8.50 -18.26
CA THR A 351 -1.35 7.48 -17.23
C THR A 351 -0.96 7.95 -15.84
N ALA A 352 0.12 8.73 -15.71
CA ALA A 352 0.56 9.30 -14.44
C ALA A 352 -0.44 10.34 -13.90
N PHE A 353 -0.99 11.19 -14.78
CA PHE A 353 -2.06 12.13 -14.43
C PHE A 353 -3.35 11.40 -14.05
N ASN A 354 -3.77 10.41 -14.83
CA ASN A 354 -4.95 9.61 -14.48
C ASN A 354 -4.79 8.91 -13.13
N ALA A 355 -3.59 8.39 -12.83
CA ALA A 355 -3.27 7.84 -11.53
C ALA A 355 -3.36 8.87 -10.40
N SER A 356 -2.85 10.09 -10.63
CA SER A 356 -2.94 11.15 -9.63
C SER A 356 -4.37 11.69 -9.42
N ASP A 357 -5.25 11.51 -10.40
CA ASP A 357 -6.68 11.85 -10.31
C ASP A 357 -7.55 10.66 -9.82
N TYR A 358 -6.94 9.54 -9.40
CA TYR A 358 -7.65 8.29 -9.07
C TYR A 358 -8.60 7.78 -10.17
N ARG A 359 -8.27 8.06 -11.44
CA ARG A 359 -8.99 7.61 -12.64
C ARG A 359 -8.40 6.32 -13.23
N THR A 360 -7.94 5.43 -12.37
CA THR A 360 -7.37 4.14 -12.78
C THR A 360 -8.13 2.98 -12.16
N PRO A 361 -8.08 1.77 -12.76
CA PRO A 361 -8.68 0.58 -12.16
C PRO A 361 -8.22 0.29 -10.72
N LEU A 362 -6.97 0.64 -10.38
CA LEU A 362 -6.37 0.47 -9.03
C LEU A 362 -7.05 1.27 -7.93
N SER A 363 -7.85 2.28 -8.29
CA SER A 363 -8.52 3.17 -7.34
C SER A 363 -10.05 3.06 -7.38
N SER A 364 -10.58 2.06 -8.09
CA SER A 364 -12.02 1.87 -8.29
C SER A 364 -12.78 1.59 -6.99
N GLU A 365 -12.16 0.92 -6.02
CA GLU A 365 -12.77 0.61 -4.73
C GLU A 365 -12.96 1.87 -3.85
N ARG A 366 -12.10 2.88 -3.97
CA ARG A 366 -12.20 4.15 -3.19
C ARG A 366 -13.49 4.90 -3.46
N GLN A 367 -13.96 4.88 -4.70
CA GLN A 367 -15.16 5.60 -5.11
C GLN A 367 -16.41 5.04 -4.41
N GLN A 368 -16.38 3.78 -3.96
CA GLN A 368 -17.48 3.12 -3.26
C GLN A 368 -17.73 3.72 -1.87
N TYR A 369 -16.75 4.46 -1.31
CA TYR A 369 -16.84 5.05 0.01
C TYR A 369 -17.22 6.53 0.00
N THR A 370 -17.49 7.11 -1.18
CA THR A 370 -17.86 8.52 -1.32
C THR A 370 -19.15 8.82 -0.54
N GLY A 371 -19.13 9.88 0.28
CA GLY A 371 -20.29 10.29 1.10
C GLY A 371 -20.40 9.59 2.47
N ILE A 372 -19.42 8.76 2.85
CA ILE A 372 -19.36 8.16 4.20
C ILE A 372 -19.14 9.22 5.30
N ASP A 373 -18.52 10.33 4.96
CA ASP A 373 -18.37 11.51 5.80
C ASP A 373 -19.73 12.16 6.11
N ASP A 374 -20.65 12.22 5.14
CA ASP A 374 -22.02 12.69 5.39
C ASP A 374 -22.78 11.71 6.30
N VAL A 375 -22.59 10.40 6.10
CA VAL A 375 -23.15 9.35 6.97
C VAL A 375 -22.66 9.54 8.41
N ALA A 376 -21.35 9.70 8.61
CA ALA A 376 -20.78 9.92 9.92
C ALA A 376 -21.24 11.25 10.54
N ALA A 377 -21.33 12.32 9.74
CA ALA A 377 -21.86 13.61 10.19
C ALA A 377 -23.31 13.49 10.67
N PHE A 378 -24.19 12.83 9.89
CA PHE A 378 -25.56 12.56 10.29
C PHE A 378 -25.64 11.75 11.58
N LEU A 379 -24.85 10.66 11.67
CA LEU A 379 -24.84 9.80 12.85
C LEU A 379 -24.33 10.54 14.09
N ASN A 380 -23.35 11.43 13.94
CA ASN A 380 -22.84 12.26 15.05
C ASN A 380 -23.86 13.28 15.55
N THR A 381 -24.85 13.70 14.74
CA THR A 381 -25.96 14.56 15.23
C THR A 381 -26.97 13.84 16.12
N GLN A 382 -26.94 12.50 16.17
CA GLN A 382 -27.89 11.73 16.97
C GLN A 382 -27.60 11.85 18.47
N PRO A 383 -28.53 11.47 19.37
CA PRO A 383 -28.30 11.51 20.80
C PRO A 383 -27.09 10.70 21.28
N VAL A 384 -26.64 11.00 22.49
CA VAL A 384 -25.60 10.24 23.21
C VAL A 384 -26.03 8.79 23.36
N ALA A 385 -25.07 7.86 23.25
CA ALA A 385 -25.26 6.42 23.37
C ALA A 385 -26.22 5.80 22.34
N THR A 386 -26.50 6.50 21.24
CA THR A 386 -27.23 5.93 20.10
C THR A 386 -26.51 4.69 19.57
N VAL A 387 -27.28 3.61 19.37
CA VAL A 387 -26.79 2.34 18.85
C VAL A 387 -26.79 2.38 17.32
N ILE A 388 -25.65 2.04 16.74
CA ILE A 388 -25.44 1.93 15.30
C ILE A 388 -25.14 0.46 15.00
N TYR A 389 -25.99 -0.16 14.21
CA TYR A 389 -25.77 -1.49 13.70
C TYR A 389 -24.97 -1.41 12.41
N ASP A 390 -23.83 -2.07 12.37
CA ASP A 390 -22.97 -2.13 11.21
C ASP A 390 -22.84 -3.57 10.69
N HIS A 391 -22.66 -3.68 9.38
CA HIS A 391 -22.37 -4.94 8.70
C HIS A 391 -21.41 -4.73 7.52
N TRP A 392 -21.47 -3.56 6.87
CA TRP A 392 -20.69 -3.31 5.65
C TRP A 392 -19.54 -2.33 5.85
N LEU A 393 -19.65 -1.36 6.76
CA LEU A 393 -18.77 -0.19 6.76
C LEU A 393 -17.59 -0.31 7.72
N GLY A 394 -17.66 -1.19 8.72
CA GLY A 394 -16.53 -1.61 9.56
C GLY A 394 -15.66 -0.47 10.09
N TRP A 395 -14.37 -0.57 9.80
CA TRP A 395 -13.35 0.37 10.28
C TRP A 395 -13.44 1.73 9.60
N GLU A 396 -13.99 1.78 8.39
CA GLU A 396 -14.22 2.99 7.63
C GLU A 396 -15.21 3.87 8.39
N LEU A 397 -16.39 3.33 8.74
CA LEU A 397 -17.36 4.08 9.55
C LEU A 397 -16.76 4.49 10.89
N GLY A 398 -16.04 3.58 11.55
CA GLY A 398 -15.35 3.88 12.81
C GLY A 398 -14.38 5.06 12.70
N TYR A 399 -13.60 5.12 11.62
CA TYR A 399 -12.70 6.24 11.35
C TYR A 399 -13.49 7.53 11.11
N TYR A 400 -14.55 7.53 10.30
CA TYR A 400 -15.28 8.76 9.99
C TYR A 400 -16.15 9.28 11.14
N LEU A 401 -16.64 8.42 12.04
CA LEU A 401 -17.29 8.87 13.27
C LEU A 401 -16.35 9.69 14.17
N GLY A 402 -15.04 9.50 14.02
CA GLY A 402 -14.01 10.24 14.75
C GLY A 402 -13.53 9.52 16.00
N GLN A 403 -12.41 9.98 16.57
CA GLN A 403 -11.85 9.38 17.78
C GLN A 403 -12.78 9.49 19.00
N TRP A 404 -13.51 10.58 19.08
CA TRP A 404 -14.41 10.89 20.19
C TRP A 404 -15.84 10.91 19.67
N HIS A 405 -16.41 9.71 19.50
CA HIS A 405 -17.84 9.55 19.29
C HIS A 405 -18.48 8.95 20.54
N ASP A 406 -19.67 9.42 20.86
CA ASP A 406 -20.53 8.94 21.94
C ASP A 406 -21.50 7.84 21.46
N LYS A 407 -21.22 7.26 20.28
CA LYS A 407 -22.04 6.24 19.63
C LYS A 407 -21.57 4.82 19.98
N ARG A 408 -22.54 3.90 20.05
CA ARG A 408 -22.27 2.47 20.21
C ARG A 408 -22.38 1.79 18.86
N VAL A 409 -21.25 1.60 18.18
CA VAL A 409 -21.19 0.86 16.91
C VAL A 409 -21.01 -0.63 17.20
N VAL A 410 -21.84 -1.47 16.60
CA VAL A 410 -21.77 -2.92 16.78
C VAL A 410 -21.86 -3.60 15.42
N TYR A 411 -20.83 -4.38 15.09
CA TYR A 411 -20.81 -5.20 13.89
C TYR A 411 -21.65 -6.47 14.09
N TYR A 412 -22.47 -6.82 13.10
CA TYR A 412 -23.21 -8.08 13.05
C TYR A 412 -22.91 -8.84 11.76
N PRO A 413 -22.59 -10.14 11.83
CA PRO A 413 -22.29 -10.94 10.64
C PRO A 413 -23.54 -11.38 9.87
N ASP A 414 -24.70 -11.45 10.54
CA ASP A 414 -25.95 -11.93 9.95
C ASP A 414 -27.20 -11.29 10.59
N PRO A 415 -28.35 -11.25 9.87
CA PRO A 415 -29.59 -10.66 10.36
C PRO A 415 -30.11 -11.30 11.65
N GLN A 416 -29.96 -12.62 11.82
CA GLN A 416 -30.53 -13.32 12.97
C GLN A 416 -29.79 -12.97 14.26
N THR A 417 -28.46 -12.86 14.19
CA THR A 417 -27.62 -12.42 15.30
C THR A 417 -27.93 -10.97 15.66
N LEU A 418 -28.08 -10.08 14.67
CA LEU A 418 -28.49 -8.69 14.90
C LEU A 418 -29.82 -8.65 15.66
N VAL A 419 -30.86 -9.32 15.17
CA VAL A 419 -32.19 -9.32 15.81
C VAL A 419 -32.13 -9.85 17.23
N ARG A 420 -31.43 -10.96 17.45
CA ARG A 420 -31.32 -11.59 18.77
C ARG A 420 -30.72 -10.65 19.81
N ASP A 421 -29.64 -9.97 19.44
CA ASP A 421 -28.97 -9.03 20.34
C ASP A 421 -29.74 -7.71 20.44
N ALA A 422 -30.33 -7.24 19.34
CA ALA A 422 -31.20 -6.08 19.33
C ALA A 422 -32.35 -6.22 20.35
N LEU A 423 -33.01 -7.37 20.43
CA LEU A 423 -34.09 -7.61 21.40
C LEU A 423 -33.63 -7.67 22.86
N ARG A 424 -32.33 -7.87 23.12
CA ARG A 424 -31.74 -7.93 24.47
C ARG A 424 -31.24 -6.59 24.97
N LEU A 425 -31.02 -5.63 24.07
CA LEU A 425 -30.55 -4.29 24.41
C LEU A 425 -31.64 -3.50 25.14
N CYS A 426 -31.34 -3.05 26.36
CA CYS A 426 -32.23 -2.27 27.21
C CYS A 426 -32.39 -0.82 26.75
N GLU A 427 -31.56 -0.36 25.80
CA GLU A 427 -31.64 0.98 25.23
C GLU A 427 -32.97 1.17 24.51
N ILE A 428 -33.79 2.07 25.03
CA ILE A 428 -35.12 2.38 24.49
C ILE A 428 -35.08 3.34 23.30
N GLY A 429 -33.98 4.06 23.07
CA GLY A 429 -33.90 5.06 22.00
C GLY A 429 -33.87 4.48 20.58
N PRO A 430 -34.09 5.32 19.54
CA PRO A 430 -33.95 4.90 18.15
C PRO A 430 -32.53 4.42 17.85
N ARG A 431 -32.43 3.44 16.95
CA ARG A 431 -31.18 2.82 16.52
C ARG A 431 -31.00 3.04 15.03
N TYR A 432 -29.77 3.02 14.54
CA TYR A 432 -29.49 3.33 13.14
C TYR A 432 -28.77 2.20 12.44
N PHE A 433 -29.17 1.92 11.20
CA PHE A 433 -28.61 0.88 10.36
C PHE A 433 -28.20 1.50 9.01
N PRO A 434 -26.95 1.98 8.88
CA PRO A 434 -26.41 2.46 7.61
C PRO A 434 -26.19 1.31 6.62
N VAL A 435 -26.64 1.50 5.38
CA VAL A 435 -26.55 0.52 4.29
C VAL A 435 -26.05 1.19 3.02
N PRO A 436 -25.00 0.67 2.36
CA PRO A 436 -24.63 1.09 1.00
C PRO A 436 -25.76 0.80 0.00
N THR A 437 -26.07 1.71 -0.91
CA THR A 437 -27.17 1.55 -1.88
C THR A 437 -26.94 0.41 -2.89
N ASN A 438 -25.68 -0.01 -3.08
CA ASN A 438 -25.32 -1.17 -3.90
C ASN A 438 -25.48 -2.51 -3.17
N GLN A 439 -25.89 -2.52 -1.89
CA GLN A 439 -26.12 -3.70 -1.08
C GLN A 439 -27.62 -3.91 -0.80
N SER A 440 -28.03 -5.16 -0.59
CA SER A 440 -29.42 -5.48 -0.28
C SER A 440 -29.68 -5.43 1.24
N SER A 441 -30.49 -4.46 1.68
CA SER A 441 -31.00 -4.39 3.06
C SER A 441 -32.19 -5.32 3.32
N HIS A 442 -32.80 -5.90 2.29
CA HIS A 442 -34.12 -6.54 2.38
C HIS A 442 -34.19 -7.61 3.47
N ARG A 443 -33.26 -8.59 3.46
CA ARG A 443 -33.25 -9.67 4.46
C ARG A 443 -33.02 -9.17 5.90
N TRP A 444 -32.26 -8.08 6.06
CA TRP A 444 -32.00 -7.47 7.36
C TRP A 444 -33.25 -6.80 7.90
N LEU A 445 -33.91 -5.99 7.06
CA LEU A 445 -35.12 -5.28 7.41
C LEU A 445 -36.29 -6.23 7.62
N GLU A 446 -36.44 -7.28 6.81
CA GLU A 446 -37.46 -8.33 7.01
C GLU A 446 -37.30 -9.02 8.37
N ALA A 447 -36.07 -9.41 8.73
CA ALA A 447 -35.81 -10.05 10.02
C ALA A 447 -36.14 -9.13 11.20
N LEU A 448 -35.78 -7.83 11.09
CA LEU A 448 -36.12 -6.80 12.07
C LEU A 448 -37.64 -6.57 12.18
N GLN A 449 -38.34 -6.51 11.05
CA GLN A 449 -39.80 -6.34 10.98
C GLN A 449 -40.54 -7.56 11.55
N GLN A 450 -40.07 -8.78 11.29
CA GLN A 450 -40.60 -10.00 11.93
C GLN A 450 -40.44 -9.96 13.45
N ALA A 451 -39.34 -9.37 13.93
CA ALA A 451 -39.12 -9.06 15.34
C ALA A 451 -39.84 -7.79 15.83
N ARG A 452 -40.77 -7.25 15.03
CA ARG A 452 -41.61 -6.09 15.31
C ARG A 452 -40.88 -4.75 15.45
N PHE A 453 -39.65 -4.63 14.96
CA PHE A 453 -39.03 -3.31 14.77
C PHE A 453 -39.75 -2.54 13.64
N GLN A 454 -39.93 -1.24 13.84
CA GLN A 454 -40.30 -0.35 12.74
C GLN A 454 -39.02 0.19 12.11
N ALA A 455 -38.98 0.26 10.77
CA ALA A 455 -37.85 0.78 10.02
C ALA A 455 -38.32 1.90 9.09
N GLU A 456 -37.72 3.08 9.22
CA GLU A 456 -37.96 4.23 8.35
C GLU A 456 -36.63 4.77 7.82
N ILE A 457 -36.63 5.35 6.63
CA ILE A 457 -35.43 6.00 6.09
C ILE A 457 -35.25 7.33 6.81
N ALA A 458 -34.11 7.50 7.47
CA ALA A 458 -33.78 8.73 8.20
C ALA A 458 -32.75 9.59 7.47
N PHE A 459 -31.97 9.00 6.56
CA PHE A 459 -30.98 9.69 5.75
C PHE A 459 -30.74 8.92 4.45
N ASP A 460 -30.56 9.66 3.36
CA ASP A 460 -30.21 9.12 2.05
C ASP A 460 -29.37 10.17 1.30
N ASN A 461 -28.16 9.82 0.87
CA ASN A 461 -27.30 10.66 0.03
C ASN A 461 -27.02 10.05 -1.35
N GLY A 462 -27.81 9.06 -1.77
CA GLY A 462 -27.67 8.32 -3.02
C GLY A 462 -26.59 7.23 -3.01
N GLN A 463 -25.62 7.29 -2.09
CA GLN A 463 -24.62 6.23 -1.88
C GLN A 463 -24.93 5.36 -0.67
N TYR A 464 -25.56 5.96 0.35
CA TYR A 464 -25.95 5.28 1.57
C TYR A 464 -27.38 5.63 1.96
N VAL A 465 -28.09 4.64 2.50
CA VAL A 465 -29.37 4.81 3.16
C VAL A 465 -29.21 4.42 4.62
N ILE A 466 -29.63 5.29 5.54
CA ILE A 466 -29.64 4.98 6.96
C ILE A 466 -31.07 4.75 7.40
N TYR A 467 -31.34 3.55 7.88
CA TYR A 467 -32.63 3.22 8.46
C TYR A 467 -32.64 3.56 9.95
N ARG A 468 -33.62 4.33 10.39
CA ARG A 468 -33.97 4.48 11.79
C ARG A 468 -34.86 3.31 12.20
N LEU A 469 -34.44 2.63 13.26
CA LEU A 469 -35.07 1.45 13.80
C LEU A 469 -35.67 1.76 15.17
N THR A 470 -36.97 1.61 15.29
CA THR A 470 -37.74 1.80 16.53
C THR A 470 -38.03 0.43 17.14
N PRO A 471 -37.51 0.12 18.35
CA PRO A 471 -37.74 -1.16 19.01
C PRO A 471 -39.23 -1.40 19.37
N PRO A 472 -39.69 -2.66 19.43
CA PRO A 472 -41.11 -2.99 19.62
C PRO A 472 -41.71 -2.58 20.96
N TRP A 473 -40.89 -2.31 21.98
CA TRP A 473 -41.34 -1.90 23.31
C TRP A 473 -41.43 -0.38 23.50
N GLN A 474 -41.06 0.44 22.51
CA GLN A 474 -41.31 1.89 22.58
C GLN A 474 -42.79 2.26 22.43
N HIS A 475 -43.67 1.30 22.12
CA HIS A 475 -45.13 1.49 22.09
C HIS A 475 -45.83 1.04 23.38
N VAL A 476 -45.08 0.88 24.46
CA VAL A 476 -45.63 0.60 25.79
C VAL A 476 -45.49 1.89 26.60
N ASP A 477 -46.57 2.69 26.55
CA ASP A 477 -47.03 3.70 27.55
C ASP A 477 -46.75 5.19 27.23
N ASP A 478 -47.64 5.95 26.58
CA ASP A 478 -48.88 6.53 27.14
C ASP A 478 -49.53 5.75 28.31
N TYR A 479 -48.84 5.65 29.45
CA TYR A 479 -49.52 5.51 30.75
C TYR A 479 -49.73 6.91 31.32
N SER A 480 -50.78 7.55 30.81
CA SER A 480 -51.54 8.51 31.61
C SER A 480 -52.30 7.72 32.67
N GLY A 481 -51.66 7.57 33.84
CA GLY A 481 -52.29 7.26 35.11
C GLY A 481 -52.19 8.45 36.03
#